data_AF-A0A1B0FV42-F1
#
_entry.id   AF-A0A1B0FV42-F1
#
_cell.length_a   1.000
_cell.length_b   1.000
_cell.length_c   1.000
_cell.angle_alpha   90.00
_cell.angle_beta   90.00
_cell.angle_gamma   90.00
#
_symmetry.space_group_name_H-M   'P 1'
#
loop_
_entity.id
_entity.type
_entity.pdbx_description
1 polymer ?
#
loop_
_entity_poly.entity_id
_entity_poly.type
_entity_poly.pdbx_seq_one_letter_code
_entity_poly.pdbx_strand_id
1 'polypeptide(L)'
;MESEEKKIAKVLKEIGFSHLLQYFIDEEFTLESFRLLTLDIVKEFLPKAGPRVLFWSRYTRYFQNEQRKTKGIPPVPPAATVYESDSDKDSDDPLSDPLSDANIEFTFELPTSTQIVKEEPRVLDEELFENLLESATLIPTPQTTPSTSLNLRKTTPSTSTKNSSTVCTVAQYAGSKSVKEHLNTAQGALLRNKYKKHQTFDDRDRGLLARMIVYKEYESLGITPAQKFKLTNERLKFLAEEIAQVFPNENPDTYYFPYNSATR
;
A
#
# COMPACT_ATOMS: atom_id res chain seq x y z
N MET A 1 36.88 13.09 1.02
CA MET A 1 35.62 12.43 0.62
C MET A 1 35.39 11.28 1.57
N GLU A 2 34.25 11.25 2.24
CA GLU A 2 33.90 10.12 3.11
C GLU A 2 33.50 8.92 2.23
N SER A 3 34.07 7.75 2.49
CA SER A 3 33.73 6.51 1.76
C SER A 3 32.23 6.22 1.90
N GLU A 4 31.60 5.73 0.83
CA GLU A 4 30.19 5.32 0.82
C GLU A 4 29.87 4.34 1.95
N GLU A 5 30.79 3.40 2.20
CA GLU A 5 30.72 2.42 3.29
C GLU A 5 30.59 3.10 4.67
N LYS A 6 31.35 4.18 4.90
CA LYS A 6 31.31 4.91 6.18
C LYS A 6 29.96 5.62 6.37
N LYS A 7 29.39 6.15 5.29
CA LYS A 7 28.07 6.78 5.33
C LYS A 7 26.99 5.75 5.65
N ILE A 8 27.01 4.59 4.99
CA ILE A 8 26.06 3.50 5.25
C ILE A 8 26.23 2.97 6.68
N ALA A 9 27.47 2.73 7.12
CA ALA A 9 27.78 2.28 8.48
C ALA A 9 27.23 3.23 9.55
N LYS A 10 27.33 4.55 9.31
CA LYS A 10 26.76 5.56 10.19
C LYS A 10 25.24 5.45 10.28
N VAL A 11 24.54 5.33 9.15
CA VAL A 11 23.07 5.17 9.13
C VAL A 11 22.66 3.89 9.87
N LEU A 12 23.29 2.75 9.54
CA LEU A 12 23.00 1.46 10.16
C LEU A 12 23.24 1.46 11.67
N LYS A 13 24.30 2.13 12.13
CA LYS A 13 24.59 2.31 13.56
C LYS A 13 23.51 3.16 14.24
N GLU A 14 23.08 4.25 13.63
CA GLU A 14 22.04 5.12 14.18
C GLU A 14 20.67 4.42 14.28
N ILE A 15 20.34 3.51 13.36
CA ILE A 15 19.08 2.73 13.41
C ILE A 15 19.19 1.43 14.23
N GLY A 16 20.39 1.04 14.68
CA GLY A 16 20.62 -0.15 15.50
C GLY A 16 20.75 -1.46 14.71
N PHE A 17 21.21 -1.40 13.45
CA PHE A 17 21.38 -2.55 12.56
C PHE A 17 22.82 -2.64 12.00
N SER A 18 23.82 -2.28 12.80
CA SER A 18 25.24 -2.27 12.39
C SER A 18 25.75 -3.61 11.86
N HIS A 19 25.17 -4.73 12.30
CA HIS A 19 25.56 -6.07 11.86
C HIS A 19 25.25 -6.34 10.38
N LEU A 20 24.36 -5.55 9.75
CA LEU A 20 24.04 -5.67 8.34
C LEU A 20 25.07 -5.00 7.42
N LEU A 21 26.03 -4.25 7.97
CA LEU A 21 27.00 -3.49 7.17
C LEU A 21 27.76 -4.38 6.18
N GLN A 22 28.19 -5.57 6.62
CA GLN A 22 28.95 -6.47 5.76
C GLN A 22 28.13 -6.90 4.53
N TYR A 23 26.84 -7.19 4.69
CA TYR A 23 25.95 -7.52 3.59
C TYR A 23 25.89 -6.39 2.54
N PHE A 24 25.78 -5.14 2.99
CA PHE A 24 25.75 -4.00 2.06
C PHE A 24 27.10 -3.76 1.35
N ILE A 25 28.22 -4.12 1.98
CA ILE A 25 29.55 -4.06 1.36
C ILE A 25 29.68 -5.17 0.31
N ASP A 26 29.30 -6.40 0.65
CA ASP A 26 29.42 -7.57 -0.22
C ASP A 26 28.53 -7.43 -1.48
N GLU A 27 27.35 -6.83 -1.33
CA GLU A 27 26.42 -6.52 -2.42
C GLU A 27 26.70 -5.15 -3.11
N GLU A 28 27.84 -4.53 -2.81
CA GLU A 28 28.31 -3.26 -3.41
C GLU A 28 27.28 -2.11 -3.38
N PHE A 29 26.51 -2.00 -2.28
CA PHE A 29 25.53 -0.93 -2.16
C PHE A 29 26.21 0.44 -2.04
N THR A 30 25.83 1.34 -2.95
CA THR A 30 26.11 2.78 -2.83
C THR A 30 25.12 3.44 -1.87
N LEU A 31 25.42 4.64 -1.35
CA LEU A 31 24.45 5.37 -0.51
C LEU A 31 23.15 5.70 -1.27
N GLU A 32 23.22 5.93 -2.58
CA GLU A 32 22.04 6.19 -3.40
C GLU A 32 21.15 4.95 -3.51
N SER A 33 21.71 3.79 -3.84
CA SER A 33 20.98 2.52 -3.83
C SER A 33 20.43 2.20 -2.44
N PHE A 34 21.22 2.47 -1.39
CA PHE A 34 20.80 2.30 -0.02
C PHE A 34 19.61 3.18 0.35
N ARG A 35 19.48 4.39 -0.22
CA ARG A 35 18.33 5.31 -0.05
C ARG A 35 17.06 4.86 -0.79
N LEU A 36 17.20 3.98 -1.77
CA LEU A 36 16.13 3.47 -2.62
C LEU A 36 15.70 2.04 -2.26
N LEU A 37 16.13 1.53 -1.11
CA LEU A 37 15.73 0.21 -0.63
C LEU A 37 14.20 0.06 -0.66
N THR A 38 13.74 -1.01 -1.28
CA THR A 38 12.33 -1.40 -1.28
C THR A 38 12.10 -2.49 -0.23
N LEU A 39 10.84 -2.68 0.19
CA LEU A 39 10.53 -3.71 1.16
C LEU A 39 10.92 -5.10 0.66
N ASP A 40 10.89 -5.35 -0.65
CA ASP A 40 11.25 -6.65 -1.26
C ASP A 40 12.74 -6.95 -1.14
N ILE A 41 13.62 -5.98 -1.39
CA ILE A 41 15.07 -6.13 -1.18
C ILE A 41 15.36 -6.38 0.31
N VAL A 42 14.65 -5.70 1.22
CA VAL A 42 14.78 -5.95 2.67
C VAL A 42 14.38 -7.38 3.04
N LYS A 43 13.49 -8.04 2.29
CA LYS A 43 13.13 -9.45 2.56
C LYS A 43 14.28 -10.41 2.31
N GLU A 44 15.18 -10.08 1.39
CA GLU A 44 16.31 -10.92 0.99
C GLU A 44 17.32 -11.03 2.15
N PHE A 45 17.68 -9.92 2.79
CA PHE A 45 18.64 -9.91 3.90
C PHE A 45 18.01 -9.98 5.30
N LEU A 46 16.70 -9.70 5.44
CA LEU A 46 15.94 -9.92 6.68
C LEU A 46 14.72 -10.82 6.40
N PRO A 47 14.89 -12.15 6.37
CA PRO A 47 13.81 -13.10 6.06
C PRO A 47 12.72 -13.15 7.14
N LYS A 48 13.07 -12.83 8.40
CA LYS A 48 12.13 -12.85 9.53
C LYS A 48 11.29 -11.56 9.56
N ALA A 49 9.96 -11.72 9.66
CA ALA A 49 9.02 -10.59 9.61
C ALA A 49 9.24 -9.55 10.72
N GLY A 50 9.51 -9.97 11.97
CA GLY A 50 9.71 -9.05 13.11
C GLY A 50 10.88 -8.07 12.91
N PRO A 51 12.13 -8.56 12.77
CA PRO A 51 13.29 -7.71 12.50
C PRO A 51 13.12 -6.83 11.26
N ARG A 52 12.48 -7.36 10.21
CA ARG A 52 12.19 -6.62 8.98
C ARG A 52 11.30 -5.40 9.23
N VAL A 53 10.21 -5.57 9.97
CA VAL A 53 9.29 -4.46 10.32
C VAL A 53 10.03 -3.41 11.14
N LEU A 54 10.84 -3.83 12.10
CA LEU A 54 11.65 -2.92 12.92
C LEU A 54 12.67 -2.13 12.09
N PHE A 55 13.41 -2.82 11.21
CA PHE A 55 14.36 -2.20 10.29
C PHE A 55 13.65 -1.16 9.43
N TRP A 56 12.58 -1.56 8.73
CA TRP A 56 11.87 -0.68 7.79
C TRP A 56 11.30 0.56 8.49
N SER A 57 10.71 0.39 9.67
CA SER A 57 10.17 1.51 10.46
C SER A 57 11.27 2.52 10.84
N ARG A 58 12.43 2.04 11.34
CA ARG A 58 13.54 2.93 11.74
C ARG A 58 14.22 3.56 10.54
N TYR A 59 14.43 2.79 9.47
CA TYR A 59 15.03 3.24 8.21
C TYR A 59 14.20 4.35 7.55
N THR A 60 12.90 4.16 7.38
CA THR A 60 12.01 5.17 6.78
C THR A 60 11.96 6.44 7.63
N ARG A 61 11.89 6.30 8.96
CA ARG A 61 11.93 7.44 9.90
C ARG A 61 13.25 8.21 9.80
N TYR A 62 14.38 7.52 9.67
CA TYR A 62 15.70 8.15 9.52
C TYR A 62 15.74 9.11 8.32
N PHE A 63 15.37 8.63 7.14
CA PHE A 63 15.44 9.43 5.92
C PHE A 63 14.35 10.51 5.85
N GLN A 64 13.18 10.30 6.45
CA GLN A 64 12.20 11.38 6.65
C GLN A 64 12.76 12.51 7.51
N ASN A 65 13.51 12.19 8.56
CA ASN A 65 14.13 13.19 9.43
C ASN A 65 15.32 13.89 8.77
N GLU A 66 16.14 13.20 7.97
CA GLU A 66 17.18 13.84 7.14
C GLU A 66 16.59 14.90 6.20
N GLN A 67 15.52 14.57 5.48
CA GLN A 67 14.88 15.52 4.57
C GLN A 67 14.32 16.74 5.32
N ARG A 68 13.80 16.55 6.54
CA ARG A 68 13.32 17.65 7.39
C ARG A 68 14.44 18.55 7.87
N LYS A 69 15.59 17.99 8.28
CA LYS A 69 16.78 18.75 8.67
C LYS A 69 17.24 19.67 7.54
N THR A 70 17.30 19.17 6.30
CA THR A 70 17.69 20.01 5.14
C THR A 70 16.71 21.16 4.86
N LYS A 71 15.45 21.03 5.28
CA LYS A 71 14.40 22.03 5.09
C LYS A 71 14.18 22.94 6.31
N GLY A 72 14.97 22.79 7.38
CA GLY A 72 14.77 23.53 8.64
C GLY A 72 13.48 23.19 9.38
N ILE A 73 12.85 22.05 9.08
CA ILE A 73 11.61 21.58 9.73
C ILE A 73 12.02 20.78 10.98
N PRO A 74 11.40 21.01 12.16
CA PRO A 74 11.70 20.24 13.36
C PRO A 74 11.47 18.74 13.15
N PRO A 75 12.30 17.88 13.79
CA PRO A 75 12.20 16.43 13.66
C PRO A 75 10.85 15.92 14.18
N VAL A 76 10.31 14.86 13.55
CA VAL A 76 9.11 14.20 14.08
C VAL A 76 9.51 13.53 15.39
N PRO A 77 8.87 13.83 16.53
CA PRO A 77 9.10 13.06 17.74
C PRO A 77 8.81 11.59 17.44
N PRO A 78 9.54 10.63 18.04
CA PRO A 78 9.20 9.23 17.90
C PRO A 78 7.73 9.10 18.31
N ALA A 79 6.86 8.75 17.36
CA ALA A 79 5.50 8.40 17.67
C ALA A 79 5.62 7.29 18.71
N ALA A 80 5.30 7.62 19.96
CA ALA A 80 5.15 6.61 20.99
C ALA A 80 4.14 5.65 20.37
N THR A 81 4.58 4.43 20.10
CA THR A 81 3.65 3.32 19.94
C THR A 81 2.96 3.24 21.28
N VAL A 82 1.88 4.01 21.41
CA VAL A 82 0.90 3.86 22.46
C VAL A 82 0.31 2.49 22.17
N TYR A 83 0.93 1.47 22.76
CA TYR A 83 0.21 0.27 23.10
C TYR A 83 -0.81 0.77 24.12
N GLU A 84 -2.01 1.09 23.65
CA GLU A 84 -3.19 1.15 24.50
C GLU A 84 -3.34 -0.27 25.06
N SER A 85 -2.60 -0.53 26.13
CA SER A 85 -2.92 -1.63 27.03
C SER A 85 -4.22 -1.22 27.69
N ASP A 86 -5.33 -1.61 27.06
CA ASP A 86 -6.63 -1.74 27.71
C ASP A 86 -6.48 -2.80 28.80
N SER A 87 -5.91 -2.38 29.93
CA SER A 87 -5.88 -3.16 31.15
C SER A 87 -7.05 -2.67 31.98
N ASP A 88 -8.21 -3.26 31.72
CA ASP A 88 -9.36 -3.23 32.61
C ASP A 88 -8.91 -3.79 33.97
N LYS A 89 -8.66 -2.88 34.91
CA LYS A 89 -8.51 -3.16 36.33
C LYS A 89 -9.91 -3.17 36.94
N ASP A 90 -10.34 -4.33 37.41
CA ASP A 90 -11.08 -4.45 38.66
C ASP A 90 -11.15 -5.92 39.06
N SER A 91 -10.30 -6.31 40.02
CA SER A 91 -10.60 -7.29 41.08
C SER A 91 -9.39 -7.32 42.02
N ASP A 92 -9.59 -6.81 43.23
CA ASP A 92 -8.68 -6.89 44.36
C ASP A 92 -8.38 -8.35 44.72
N ASP A 93 -7.09 -8.74 44.71
CA ASP A 93 -6.63 -9.92 45.43
C ASP A 93 -5.20 -9.66 45.96
N PRO A 94 -4.98 -9.59 47.29
CA PRO A 94 -3.68 -9.29 47.86
C PRO A 94 -3.04 -10.56 48.44
N LEU A 95 -2.16 -11.23 47.69
CA LEU A 95 -1.16 -12.10 48.31
C LEU A 95 0.03 -12.38 47.37
N SER A 96 1.14 -11.74 47.72
CA SER A 96 2.52 -12.26 47.76
C SER A 96 3.06 -13.03 46.55
N ASP A 97 4.01 -12.44 45.81
CA ASP A 97 5.39 -12.96 45.81
C ASP A 97 6.40 -12.00 45.14
N PRO A 98 7.64 -11.88 45.65
CA PRO A 98 8.69 -11.06 45.06
C PRO A 98 9.61 -11.92 44.18
N LEU A 99 9.53 -11.76 42.86
CA LEU A 99 10.52 -12.30 41.94
C LEU A 99 11.06 -11.21 41.00
N SER A 100 12.20 -10.69 41.45
CA SER A 100 13.44 -10.45 40.69
C SER A 100 13.37 -9.86 39.29
N ASP A 101 14.01 -8.69 39.17
CA ASP A 101 14.51 -8.07 37.95
C ASP A 101 15.19 -9.07 37.00
N ALA A 102 14.49 -9.48 35.95
CA ALA A 102 15.08 -10.17 34.81
C ALA A 102 15.32 -9.15 33.69
N ASN A 103 16.55 -8.65 33.61
CA ASN A 103 17.09 -8.05 32.39
C ASN A 103 17.04 -9.11 31.28
N ILE A 104 16.09 -8.99 30.35
CA ILE A 104 16.02 -9.84 29.16
C ILE A 104 17.05 -9.32 28.15
N GLU A 105 18.28 -9.82 28.28
CA GLU A 105 19.34 -9.66 27.28
C GLU A 105 19.12 -10.69 26.18
N PHE A 106 18.65 -10.23 25.00
CA PHE A 106 18.46 -11.09 23.82
C PHE A 106 19.82 -11.35 23.17
N THR A 107 20.53 -12.38 23.65
CA THR A 107 21.73 -12.91 23.01
C THR A 107 21.32 -13.77 21.82
N PHE A 108 21.60 -13.29 20.60
CA PHE A 108 21.34 -14.03 19.37
C PHE A 108 22.59 -14.86 19.05
N GLU A 109 22.56 -16.17 19.33
CA GLU A 109 23.60 -17.08 18.88
C GLU A 109 23.50 -17.27 17.36
N LEU A 110 24.56 -16.89 16.66
CA LEU A 110 24.71 -17.07 15.21
C LEU A 110 24.96 -18.55 14.90
N PRO A 111 24.17 -19.20 14.01
CA PRO A 111 24.50 -20.52 13.54
C PRO A 111 25.76 -20.47 12.68
N THR A 112 26.73 -21.32 13.02
CA THR A 112 28.00 -21.46 12.32
C THR A 112 27.77 -22.12 10.95
N SER A 113 28.13 -21.36 9.91
CA SER A 113 28.59 -21.75 8.57
C SER A 113 28.23 -23.16 8.06
N THR A 114 27.26 -23.23 7.14
CA THR A 114 27.02 -24.41 6.30
C THR A 114 27.65 -24.17 4.93
N GLN A 115 28.44 -25.16 4.47
CA GLN A 115 29.21 -25.09 3.22
C GLN A 115 28.31 -24.95 1.99
N ILE A 116 28.66 -24.00 1.13
CA ILE A 116 28.02 -23.72 -0.15
C ILE A 116 28.53 -24.73 -1.19
N VAL A 117 27.63 -25.56 -1.70
CA VAL A 117 27.86 -26.40 -2.89
C VAL A 117 27.66 -25.52 -4.14
N LYS A 118 28.68 -25.51 -4.99
CA LYS A 118 28.71 -24.84 -6.29
C LYS A 118 27.83 -25.63 -7.27
N GLU A 119 26.71 -25.05 -7.70
CA GLU A 119 25.96 -25.54 -8.87
C GLU A 119 26.13 -24.60 -10.06
N GLU A 120 26.34 -25.22 -11.22
CA GLU A 120 26.68 -24.66 -12.52
C GLU A 120 25.40 -24.24 -13.28
N PRO A 121 25.37 -23.10 -13.97
CA PRO A 121 24.16 -22.63 -14.64
C PRO A 121 23.88 -23.40 -15.94
N ARG A 122 22.68 -23.99 -16.02
CA ARG A 122 22.12 -24.55 -17.26
C ARG A 122 21.58 -23.42 -18.14
N VAL A 123 22.06 -23.39 -19.38
CA VAL A 123 21.56 -22.57 -20.50
C VAL A 123 20.20 -23.12 -20.93
N LEU A 124 19.20 -22.26 -21.05
CA LEU A 124 17.89 -22.57 -21.65
C LEU A 124 17.76 -21.78 -22.96
N ASP A 125 17.51 -22.52 -24.04
CA ASP A 125 17.30 -22.03 -25.41
C ASP A 125 16.05 -21.14 -25.52
N GLU A 126 16.23 -19.94 -26.08
CA GLU A 126 15.18 -19.00 -26.49
C GLU A 126 14.79 -19.22 -27.96
N GLU A 127 13.99 -20.23 -28.28
CA GLU A 127 13.34 -20.33 -29.60
C GLU A 127 11.98 -21.03 -29.53
N LEU A 128 10.94 -20.39 -28.97
CA LEU A 128 9.56 -20.87 -29.17
C LEU A 128 8.45 -19.92 -28.72
N PHE A 129 8.40 -18.65 -29.18
CA PHE A 129 7.20 -17.82 -28.93
C PHE A 129 6.88 -16.76 -30.01
N GLU A 130 7.14 -17.08 -31.27
CA GLU A 130 6.66 -16.29 -32.42
C GLU A 130 5.79 -17.19 -33.29
N ASN A 131 4.50 -17.25 -32.97
CA ASN A 131 3.38 -17.57 -33.88
C ASN A 131 2.12 -17.82 -33.05
N LEU A 132 1.26 -16.81 -32.86
CA LEU A 132 -0.20 -17.00 -32.78
C LEU A 132 -0.94 -15.66 -32.70
N LEU A 133 -1.84 -15.49 -33.66
CA LEU A 133 -3.03 -14.64 -33.70
C LEU A 133 -2.92 -13.24 -34.32
N GLU A 134 -2.75 -13.29 -35.63
CA GLU A 134 -3.32 -12.35 -36.59
C GLU A 134 -4.71 -12.87 -37.04
N SER A 135 -5.77 -12.07 -36.83
CA SER A 135 -7.13 -12.06 -37.44
C SER A 135 -8.23 -11.80 -36.38
N ALA A 136 -9.35 -11.12 -36.60
CA ALA A 136 -9.81 -10.12 -37.57
C ALA A 136 -11.18 -9.59 -37.06
N THR A 137 -11.50 -8.35 -37.43
CA THR A 137 -12.84 -7.83 -37.84
C THR A 137 -14.03 -7.59 -36.87
N LEU A 138 -14.54 -6.34 -37.02
CA LEU A 138 -15.93 -5.86 -37.21
C LEU A 138 -16.76 -5.31 -36.03
N ILE A 139 -17.29 -4.11 -36.32
CA ILE A 139 -18.13 -3.16 -35.56
C ILE A 139 -19.62 -3.58 -35.69
N PRO A 140 -20.52 -3.28 -34.72
CA PRO A 140 -21.45 -2.15 -34.91
C PRO A 140 -21.82 -1.35 -33.64
N THR A 141 -22.05 -0.05 -33.84
CA THR A 141 -22.69 0.94 -32.94
C THR A 141 -24.18 0.64 -32.69
N PRO A 142 -24.78 1.13 -31.57
CA PRO A 142 -25.83 2.15 -31.72
C PRO A 142 -26.08 3.15 -30.54
N GLN A 143 -26.55 4.35 -30.93
CA GLN A 143 -27.66 5.21 -30.44
C GLN A 143 -27.87 5.62 -28.94
N THR A 144 -27.60 6.90 -28.67
CA THR A 144 -28.49 8.06 -28.34
C THR A 144 -29.71 7.97 -27.34
N THR A 145 -29.56 8.71 -26.20
CA THR A 145 -30.55 9.52 -25.39
C THR A 145 -31.63 8.86 -24.49
N PRO A 146 -32.28 9.56 -23.51
CA PRO A 146 -32.11 10.94 -22.96
C PRO A 146 -32.02 11.06 -21.41
N SER A 147 -31.68 12.28 -20.97
CA SER A 147 -31.54 12.81 -19.61
C SER A 147 -32.76 12.68 -18.69
N THR A 148 -32.52 12.37 -17.41
CA THR A 148 -33.49 12.55 -16.31
C THR A 148 -32.90 13.50 -15.26
N SER A 149 -33.61 14.60 -15.01
CA SER A 149 -33.30 15.65 -14.04
C SER A 149 -33.73 15.23 -12.62
N LEU A 150 -32.81 15.30 -11.66
CA LEU A 150 -33.08 15.04 -10.23
C LEU A 150 -33.17 16.34 -9.43
N ASN A 151 -34.27 16.46 -8.68
CA ASN A 151 -34.62 17.58 -7.83
C ASN A 151 -33.73 17.68 -6.58
N LEU A 152 -33.22 18.88 -6.33
CA LEU A 152 -32.33 19.22 -5.22
C LEU A 152 -33.16 19.65 -3.99
N ARG A 153 -33.32 18.76 -2.99
CA ARG A 153 -33.87 19.12 -1.66
C ARG A 153 -32.72 19.44 -0.69
N LYS A 154 -32.74 20.66 -0.17
CA LYS A 154 -31.78 21.22 0.79
C LYS A 154 -32.30 20.93 2.21
N THR A 155 -31.64 20.04 2.95
CA THR A 155 -31.91 19.79 4.38
C THR A 155 -30.71 20.22 5.22
N THR A 156 -30.98 21.09 6.19
CA THR A 156 -30.04 21.62 7.18
C THR A 156 -29.70 20.60 8.27
N PRO A 157 -28.44 20.48 8.71
CA PRO A 157 -28.07 19.59 9.82
C PRO A 157 -28.17 20.30 11.18
N SER A 158 -28.87 19.63 12.11
CA SER A 158 -28.89 19.94 13.56
C SER A 158 -27.69 19.29 14.25
N THR A 159 -26.93 20.10 14.99
CA THR A 159 -25.75 19.72 15.77
C THR A 159 -26.14 19.01 17.07
N SER A 160 -25.65 17.78 17.24
CA SER A 160 -25.66 17.03 18.50
C SER A 160 -24.30 16.36 18.66
N THR A 161 -23.52 16.87 19.61
CA THR A 161 -22.13 16.49 19.88
C THR A 161 -22.09 15.28 20.80
N LYS A 162 -21.69 14.13 20.26
CA LYS A 162 -21.15 12.99 21.03
C LYS A 162 -19.88 12.52 20.33
N ASN A 163 -18.82 12.32 21.11
CA ASN A 163 -17.52 11.82 20.66
C ASN A 163 -17.69 10.42 20.06
N SER A 164 -17.89 10.37 18.75
CA SER A 164 -18.05 9.17 17.95
C SER A 164 -16.99 9.23 16.85
N SER A 165 -16.20 8.16 16.70
CA SER A 165 -15.21 8.03 15.63
C SER A 165 -15.89 8.38 14.31
N THR A 166 -15.57 9.57 13.79
CA THR A 166 -16.36 10.21 12.74
C THR A 166 -16.05 9.52 11.43
N VAL A 167 -16.77 8.44 11.12
CA VAL A 167 -16.72 7.80 9.81
C VAL A 167 -17.28 8.82 8.83
N CYS A 168 -16.40 9.41 8.02
CA CYS A 168 -16.81 10.30 6.95
C CYS A 168 -17.55 9.46 5.91
N THR A 169 -18.88 9.55 5.94
CA THR A 169 -19.74 8.91 4.93
C THR A 169 -19.98 9.93 3.83
N VAL A 170 -19.45 9.65 2.65
CA VAL A 170 -19.54 10.54 1.50
C VAL A 170 -20.92 10.36 0.86
N ALA A 171 -21.88 11.21 1.24
CA ALA A 171 -23.26 11.12 0.76
C ALA A 171 -23.54 12.00 -0.48
N GLN A 172 -22.64 12.92 -0.86
CA GLN A 172 -22.91 13.88 -1.94
C GLN A 172 -21.75 14.03 -2.94
N TYR A 173 -22.10 13.82 -4.21
CA TYR A 173 -21.26 13.68 -5.41
C TYR A 173 -20.63 14.98 -5.95
N ALA A 174 -20.72 16.11 -5.23
CA ALA A 174 -20.47 17.44 -5.79
C ALA A 174 -18.98 17.75 -6.12
N GLY A 175 -18.06 16.80 -5.96
CA GLY A 175 -16.65 16.96 -6.30
C GLY A 175 -15.92 15.65 -6.63
N SER A 176 -16.67 14.57 -6.89
CA SER A 176 -16.06 13.27 -7.17
C SER A 176 -15.54 13.22 -8.60
N LYS A 177 -14.25 12.93 -8.77
CA LYS A 177 -13.63 12.82 -10.10
C LYS A 177 -14.15 11.59 -10.84
N SER A 178 -14.11 11.67 -12.17
CA SER A 178 -14.45 10.54 -13.05
C SER A 178 -13.37 9.46 -13.03
N VAL A 179 -13.72 8.20 -13.34
CA VAL A 179 -12.73 7.11 -13.52
C VAL A 179 -11.65 7.49 -14.54
N LYS A 180 -12.01 8.24 -15.60
CA LYS A 180 -11.07 8.72 -16.61
C LYS A 180 -10.01 9.66 -16.02
N GLU A 181 -10.39 10.53 -15.10
CA GLU A 181 -9.45 11.40 -14.38
C GLU A 181 -8.58 10.61 -13.40
N HIS A 182 -9.14 9.62 -12.72
CA HIS A 182 -8.37 8.74 -11.82
C HIS A 182 -7.29 7.94 -12.57
N LEU A 183 -7.52 7.66 -13.86
CA LEU A 183 -6.56 7.00 -14.75
C LEU A 183 -5.46 7.95 -15.28
N ASN A 184 -5.48 9.25 -14.98
CA ASN A 184 -4.41 10.19 -15.37
C ASN A 184 -3.17 10.07 -14.47
N THR A 185 -2.69 8.84 -14.30
CA THR A 185 -1.49 8.48 -13.55
C THR A 185 -0.61 7.56 -14.39
N ALA A 186 0.65 7.38 -13.99
CA ALA A 186 1.55 6.42 -14.65
C ALA A 186 0.97 4.99 -14.62
N GLN A 187 0.38 4.57 -13.49
CA GLN A 187 -0.28 3.27 -13.36
C GLN A 187 -1.51 3.15 -14.26
N GLY A 188 -2.35 4.19 -14.32
CA GLY A 188 -3.50 4.23 -15.21
C GLY A 188 -3.10 4.18 -16.70
N ALA A 189 -1.96 4.77 -17.06
CA ALA A 189 -1.40 4.65 -18.41
C ALA A 189 -0.98 3.22 -18.75
N LEU A 190 -0.34 2.50 -17.82
CA LEU A 190 0.02 1.09 -17.99
C LEU A 190 -1.23 0.22 -18.20
N LEU A 191 -2.26 0.39 -17.37
CA LEU A 191 -3.53 -0.34 -17.49
C LEU A 191 -4.20 -0.08 -18.84
N ARG A 192 -4.26 1.19 -19.30
CA ARG A 192 -4.79 1.51 -20.64
C ARG A 192 -3.99 0.86 -21.76
N ASN A 193 -2.66 0.82 -21.66
CA ASN A 193 -1.83 0.18 -22.69
C ASN A 193 -2.04 -1.34 -22.72
N LYS A 194 -2.13 -1.98 -21.55
CA LYS A 194 -2.43 -3.41 -21.45
C LYS A 194 -3.81 -3.74 -22.00
N TYR A 195 -4.82 -2.94 -21.66
CA TYR A 195 -6.18 -3.08 -22.19
C TYR A 195 -6.23 -2.88 -23.71
N LYS A 196 -5.50 -1.89 -24.26
CA LYS A 196 -5.43 -1.71 -25.73
C LYS A 196 -4.95 -2.97 -26.46
N LYS A 197 -4.00 -3.70 -25.84
CA LYS A 197 -3.44 -4.94 -26.40
C LYS A 197 -4.38 -6.14 -26.28
N HIS A 198 -4.99 -6.33 -25.11
CA HIS A 198 -5.75 -7.56 -24.81
C HIS A 198 -7.28 -7.38 -24.87
N GLN A 199 -7.76 -6.15 -24.91
CA GLN A 199 -9.18 -5.77 -24.90
C GLN A 199 -9.96 -6.30 -23.68
N THR A 200 -9.28 -6.81 -22.66
CA THR A 200 -9.82 -7.23 -21.37
C THR A 200 -8.70 -7.23 -20.33
N PHE A 201 -9.07 -7.22 -19.06
CA PHE A 201 -8.17 -7.33 -17.92
C PHE A 201 -8.14 -8.75 -17.36
N ASP A 202 -6.97 -9.17 -16.89
CA ASP A 202 -6.86 -10.34 -16.01
C ASP A 202 -7.27 -9.96 -14.57
N ASP A 203 -7.47 -10.95 -13.70
CA ASP A 203 -7.92 -10.70 -12.32
C ASP A 203 -6.94 -9.83 -11.51
N ARG A 204 -5.65 -9.93 -11.85
CA ARG A 204 -4.61 -9.10 -11.22
C ARG A 204 -4.77 -7.63 -11.61
N ASP A 205 -4.98 -7.35 -12.88
CA ASP A 205 -5.22 -6.00 -13.39
C ASP A 205 -6.54 -5.41 -12.89
N ARG A 206 -7.60 -6.23 -12.83
CA ARG A 206 -8.89 -5.82 -12.27
C ARG A 206 -8.75 -5.40 -10.82
N GLY A 207 -8.04 -6.19 -10.02
CA GLY A 207 -7.70 -5.86 -8.64
C GLY A 207 -6.87 -4.57 -8.53
N LEU A 208 -5.90 -4.38 -9.42
CA LEU A 208 -5.09 -3.16 -9.48
C LEU A 208 -5.91 -1.93 -9.85
N LEU A 209 -6.78 -2.04 -10.86
CA LEU A 209 -7.68 -0.98 -11.32
C LEU A 209 -8.65 -0.56 -10.21
N ALA A 210 -9.34 -1.53 -9.60
CA ALA A 210 -10.28 -1.29 -8.51
C ALA A 210 -9.59 -0.60 -7.33
N ARG A 211 -8.43 -1.13 -6.92
CA ARG A 211 -7.62 -0.53 -5.86
C ARG A 211 -7.27 0.92 -6.20
N MET A 212 -6.68 1.16 -7.37
CA MET A 212 -6.26 2.51 -7.78
C MET A 212 -7.42 3.51 -7.76
N ILE A 213 -8.59 3.14 -8.29
CA ILE A 213 -9.77 4.02 -8.30
C ILE A 213 -10.22 4.35 -6.87
N VAL A 214 -10.32 3.35 -5.99
CA VAL A 214 -10.71 3.58 -4.58
C VAL A 214 -9.70 4.49 -3.85
N TYR A 215 -8.41 4.30 -4.08
CA TYR A 215 -7.37 5.16 -3.50
C TYR A 215 -7.45 6.60 -4.02
N LYS A 216 -7.71 6.80 -5.32
CA LYS A 216 -7.85 8.15 -5.87
C LYS A 216 -9.13 8.85 -5.43
N GLU A 217 -10.20 8.08 -5.26
CA GLU A 217 -11.44 8.57 -4.64
C GLU A 217 -11.16 9.06 -3.21
N TYR A 218 -10.42 8.26 -2.44
CA TYR A 218 -9.99 8.62 -1.09
C TYR A 218 -9.13 9.90 -1.06
N GLU A 219 -8.13 10.01 -1.94
CA GLU A 219 -7.29 11.21 -2.06
C GLU A 219 -8.10 12.45 -2.42
N SER A 220 -9.10 12.32 -3.31
CA SER A 220 -9.92 13.45 -3.76
C SER A 220 -10.75 14.09 -2.65
N LEU A 221 -11.03 13.34 -1.59
CA LEU A 221 -11.79 13.80 -0.42
C LEU A 221 -10.90 14.54 0.60
N GLY A 222 -9.59 14.60 0.38
CA GLY A 222 -8.64 15.23 1.31
C GLY A 222 -8.55 14.49 2.66
N ILE A 223 -8.98 13.23 2.71
CA ILE A 223 -8.96 12.41 3.92
C ILE A 223 -7.52 11.97 4.18
N THR A 224 -7.04 12.16 5.42
CA THR A 224 -5.70 11.72 5.82
C THR A 224 -5.70 10.21 6.10
N PRO A 225 -4.61 9.47 5.80
CA PRO A 225 -4.52 7.99 5.93
C PRO A 225 -4.96 7.40 7.28
N ALA A 226 -5.02 8.21 8.34
CA ALA A 226 -5.44 7.81 9.67
C ALA A 226 -6.97 7.70 9.82
N GLN A 227 -7.76 8.23 8.89
CA GLN A 227 -9.21 8.26 9.00
C GLN A 227 -9.86 7.07 8.27
N LYS A 228 -10.77 6.40 8.98
CA LYS A 228 -11.65 5.37 8.41
C LYS A 228 -12.60 6.03 7.41
N PHE A 229 -12.64 5.47 6.21
CA PHE A 229 -13.46 5.94 5.11
C PHE A 229 -14.39 4.82 4.66
N LYS A 230 -15.61 5.19 4.25
CA LYS A 230 -16.59 4.26 3.73
C LYS A 230 -17.19 4.83 2.45
N LEU A 231 -17.03 4.11 1.35
CA LEU A 231 -17.80 4.38 0.13
C LEU A 231 -19.22 3.88 0.30
N THR A 232 -20.17 4.65 -0.21
CA THR A 232 -21.55 4.19 -0.33
C THR A 232 -21.64 3.14 -1.44
N ASN A 233 -22.57 2.19 -1.28
CA ASN A 233 -22.84 1.17 -2.30
C ASN A 233 -23.20 1.80 -3.65
N GLU A 234 -23.94 2.91 -3.63
CA GLU A 234 -24.28 3.68 -4.83
C GLU A 234 -23.05 4.22 -5.55
N ARG A 235 -22.07 4.77 -4.80
CA ARG A 235 -20.83 5.29 -5.40
C ARG A 235 -19.98 4.17 -5.99
N LEU A 236 -19.89 3.02 -5.31
CA LEU A 236 -19.18 1.86 -5.84
C LEU A 236 -19.84 1.33 -7.13
N LYS A 237 -21.17 1.24 -7.16
CA LYS A 237 -21.92 0.86 -8.36
C LYS A 237 -21.66 1.83 -9.51
N PHE A 238 -21.73 3.14 -9.24
CA PHE A 238 -21.45 4.17 -10.24
C PHE A 238 -20.02 4.07 -10.80
N LEU A 239 -19.02 3.85 -9.92
CA LEU A 239 -17.64 3.65 -10.35
C LEU A 239 -17.47 2.41 -11.23
N ALA A 240 -18.16 1.31 -10.89
CA ALA A 240 -18.16 0.10 -11.72
C ALA A 240 -18.77 0.33 -13.11
N GLU A 241 -19.85 1.10 -13.20
CA GLU A 241 -20.46 1.51 -14.47
C GLU A 241 -19.53 2.42 -15.28
N GLU A 242 -18.86 3.39 -14.65
CA GLU A 242 -17.85 4.23 -15.31
C GLU A 242 -16.65 3.43 -15.81
N ILE A 243 -16.22 2.40 -15.08
CA ILE A 243 -15.17 1.47 -15.53
C ILE A 243 -15.60 0.80 -16.83
N ALA A 244 -16.83 0.27 -16.91
CA ALA A 244 -17.36 -0.35 -18.12
C ALA A 244 -17.51 0.64 -19.28
N GLN A 245 -17.78 1.92 -19.00
CA GLN A 245 -17.79 2.97 -20.05
C GLN A 245 -16.39 3.25 -20.62
N VAL A 246 -15.36 3.23 -19.77
CA VAL A 246 -13.96 3.44 -20.20
C VAL A 246 -13.39 2.18 -20.86
N PHE A 247 -13.84 1.01 -20.42
CA PHE A 247 -13.38 -0.32 -20.86
C PHE A 247 -14.58 -1.19 -21.28
N PRO A 248 -15.09 -1.04 -22.51
CA PRO A 248 -16.39 -1.59 -22.93
C PRO A 248 -16.57 -3.12 -22.82
N ASN A 249 -15.49 -3.90 -22.74
CA ASN A 249 -15.57 -5.35 -22.64
C ASN A 249 -15.54 -5.86 -21.20
N GLU A 250 -15.33 -4.97 -20.23
CA GLU A 250 -15.38 -5.34 -18.82
C GLU A 250 -16.82 -5.34 -18.31
N ASN A 251 -17.13 -6.32 -17.46
CA ASN A 251 -18.44 -6.40 -16.81
C ASN A 251 -18.43 -5.59 -15.50
N PRO A 252 -19.37 -4.65 -15.29
CA PRO A 252 -19.47 -3.89 -14.04
C PRO A 252 -19.65 -4.78 -12.79
N ASP A 253 -20.33 -5.93 -12.92
CA ASP A 253 -20.56 -6.86 -11.81
C ASP A 253 -19.26 -7.47 -11.26
N THR A 254 -18.19 -7.44 -12.05
CA THR A 254 -16.85 -7.89 -11.62
C THR A 254 -16.22 -6.94 -10.59
N TYR A 255 -16.60 -5.66 -10.61
CA TYR A 255 -16.03 -4.62 -9.72
C TYR A 255 -16.93 -4.30 -8.53
N TYR A 256 -18.21 -4.65 -8.62
CA TYR A 256 -19.17 -4.41 -7.55
C TYR A 256 -20.13 -5.58 -7.43
N PHE A 257 -20.05 -6.29 -6.30
CA PHE A 257 -21.03 -7.29 -5.92
C PHE A 257 -21.90 -6.74 -4.77
N PRO A 258 -23.20 -6.51 -4.99
CA PRO A 258 -24.07 -5.99 -3.95
C PRO A 258 -24.14 -6.98 -2.78
N TYR A 259 -23.83 -6.51 -1.58
CA TYR A 259 -23.97 -7.33 -0.38
C TYR A 259 -25.46 -7.43 -0.03
N ASN A 260 -26.13 -8.50 -0.47
CA ASN A 260 -27.50 -8.79 -0.05
C ASN A 260 -27.47 -9.33 1.39
N SER A 261 -27.77 -8.47 2.35
CA SER A 261 -27.89 -8.85 3.76
C SER A 261 -29.04 -9.82 4.03
N ALA A 262 -29.94 -10.02 3.08
CA ALA A 262 -31.10 -10.91 3.19
C ALA A 262 -30.79 -12.40 2.96
N THR A 263 -29.58 -12.74 2.48
CA THR A 263 -29.15 -14.12 2.20
C THR A 263 -28.32 -14.75 3.33
N ARG A 264 -28.38 -14.20 4.54
CA ARG A 264 -27.78 -14.74 5.77
C ARG A 264 -28.85 -14.96 6.81
#